data_AF-A0A953W9D0-F1
#
_entry.id   AF-A0A953W9D0-F1
#
_cell.length_a   1.000
_cell.length_b   1.000
_cell.length_c   1.000
_cell.angle_alpha   90.00
_cell.angle_beta   90.00
_cell.angle_gamma   90.00
#
_symmetry.space_group_name_H-M   'P 1'
#
loop_
_entity.id
_entity.type
_entity.pdbx_description
1 polymer ?
#
loop_
_entity_poly.entity_id
_entity_poly.type
_entity_poly.pdbx_seq_one_letter_code
_entity_poly.pdbx_strand_id
1 'polypeptide(L)'
;MAAISAAMVKELREATGAGMMDCKAALQETGGDMEAAIDWLRKKGLAKAAKKSGRTAAEGLVVVSTAEDGGGARGVVVEVNSETDFVARNETFQKMAGNIAVAALGTDGSIDSIRGAQYPGSDKTVDETVAGMVGQIGENMAVRRSASVSVTEGVVAAYVHNQTVEGAGKIGVLVGLKSPGDKSKLLAVGKQLAMHVAAARPLSGTIADLDASVVDR
;
A
#
# COMPACT_ATOMS: atom_id res chain seq x y z
N MET A 1 -10.22 19.69 -36.41
CA MET A 1 -9.87 18.49 -35.65
C MET A 1 -8.39 18.23 -35.87
N ALA A 2 -7.54 18.33 -34.84
CA ALA A 2 -6.14 17.92 -34.97
C ALA A 2 -6.09 16.45 -35.41
N ALA A 3 -5.25 16.13 -36.37
CA ALA A 3 -5.07 14.75 -36.82
C ALA A 3 -4.34 13.96 -35.73
N ILE A 4 -5.09 13.22 -34.91
CA ILE A 4 -4.51 12.39 -33.85
C ILE A 4 -3.74 11.24 -34.49
N SER A 5 -2.41 11.32 -34.44
CA SER A 5 -1.53 10.31 -35.03
C SER A 5 -1.35 9.10 -34.11
N ALA A 6 -1.02 7.94 -34.69
CA ALA A 6 -0.70 6.75 -33.90
C ALA A 6 0.51 6.95 -32.99
N ALA A 7 1.46 7.81 -33.40
CA ALA A 7 2.63 8.16 -32.60
C ALA A 7 2.24 8.91 -31.32
N MET A 8 1.35 9.90 -31.41
CA MET A 8 0.86 10.64 -30.23
C MET A 8 0.13 9.72 -29.24
N VAL A 9 -0.68 8.79 -29.75
CA VAL A 9 -1.38 7.82 -28.89
C VAL A 9 -0.37 6.90 -28.19
N LYS A 10 0.66 6.45 -28.90
CA LYS A 10 1.74 5.62 -28.33
C LYS A 10 2.51 6.39 -27.26
N GLU A 11 2.88 7.64 -27.53
CA GLU A 11 3.60 8.51 -26.60
C GLU A 11 2.79 8.73 -25.31
N LEU A 12 1.50 9.08 -25.43
CA LEU A 12 0.63 9.25 -24.27
C LEU A 12 0.48 7.95 -23.47
N ARG A 13 0.40 6.80 -24.15
CA ARG A 13 0.34 5.50 -23.49
C ARG A 13 1.63 5.18 -22.74
N GLU A 14 2.79 5.46 -23.32
CA GLU A 14 4.08 5.25 -22.67
C GLU A 14 4.25 6.17 -21.45
N ALA A 15 3.78 7.42 -21.54
CA ALA A 15 3.83 8.37 -20.43
C ALA A 15 2.86 8.03 -19.28
N THR A 16 1.68 7.47 -19.58
CA THR A 16 0.61 7.31 -18.58
C THR A 16 0.32 5.87 -18.17
N GLY A 17 0.73 4.89 -18.98
CA GLY A 17 0.36 3.49 -18.81
C GLY A 17 -1.11 3.17 -19.14
N ALA A 18 -1.91 4.14 -19.58
CA ALA A 18 -3.34 3.94 -19.83
C ALA A 18 -3.61 3.06 -21.06
N GLY A 19 -4.83 2.52 -21.16
CA GLY A 19 -5.27 1.71 -22.30
C GLY A 19 -5.19 2.49 -23.63
N MET A 20 -4.85 1.81 -24.73
CA MET A 20 -4.66 2.42 -26.05
C MET A 20 -5.85 3.27 -26.50
N MET A 21 -7.07 2.74 -26.32
CA MET A 21 -8.30 3.43 -26.69
C MET A 21 -8.62 4.60 -25.76
N ASP A 22 -8.22 4.53 -24.50
CA ASP A 22 -8.37 5.65 -23.58
C ASP A 22 -7.41 6.79 -23.95
N CYS A 23 -6.17 6.47 -24.33
CA CYS A 23 -5.20 7.47 -24.82
C CYS A 23 -5.69 8.15 -26.10
N LYS A 24 -6.21 7.37 -27.06
CA LYS A 24 -6.80 7.92 -28.29
C LYS A 24 -8.00 8.81 -27.98
N ALA A 25 -8.91 8.39 -27.11
CA ALA A 25 -10.07 9.19 -26.71
C ALA A 25 -9.64 10.47 -26.00
N ALA A 26 -8.67 10.40 -25.08
CA ALA A 26 -8.16 11.56 -24.38
C ALA A 26 -7.63 12.62 -25.36
N LEU A 27 -6.77 12.20 -26.30
CA LEU A 27 -6.23 13.09 -27.33
C LEU A 27 -7.32 13.65 -28.26
N GLN A 28 -8.37 12.89 -28.55
CA GLN A 28 -9.50 13.38 -29.35
C GLN A 28 -10.29 14.47 -28.60
N GLU A 29 -10.59 14.25 -27.32
CA GLU A 29 -11.33 15.19 -26.47
C GLU A 29 -10.54 16.46 -26.16
N THR A 30 -9.20 16.38 -26.15
CA THR A 30 -8.31 17.51 -25.84
C THR A 30 -7.70 18.15 -27.09
N GLY A 31 -8.16 17.76 -28.28
CA GLY A 31 -7.66 18.32 -29.53
C GLY A 31 -6.18 18.06 -29.81
N GLY A 32 -5.63 16.99 -29.23
CA GLY A 32 -4.22 16.58 -29.38
C GLY A 32 -3.28 17.21 -28.35
N ASP A 33 -3.78 17.99 -27.39
CA ASP A 33 -2.99 18.52 -26.28
C ASP A 33 -2.62 17.38 -25.30
N MET A 34 -1.31 17.17 -25.13
CA MET A 34 -0.76 16.08 -24.33
C MET A 34 -0.97 16.28 -22.83
N GLU A 35 -0.75 17.49 -22.31
CA GLU A 35 -0.94 17.78 -20.88
C GLU A 35 -2.41 17.69 -20.51
N ALA A 36 -3.28 18.27 -21.32
CA ALA A 36 -4.72 18.16 -21.13
C ALA A 36 -5.18 16.70 -21.25
N ALA A 37 -4.60 15.89 -22.15
CA ALA A 37 -4.94 14.48 -22.29
C ALA A 37 -4.53 13.65 -21.06
N ILE A 38 -3.37 13.93 -20.47
CA ILE A 38 -2.93 13.33 -19.20
C ILE A 38 -3.94 13.65 -18.10
N ASP A 39 -4.35 14.91 -17.99
CA ASP A 39 -5.32 15.34 -16.97
C ASP A 39 -6.71 14.74 -17.19
N TRP A 40 -7.12 14.58 -18.45
CA TRP A 40 -8.35 13.90 -18.81
C TRP A 40 -8.30 12.41 -18.41
N LEU A 41 -7.19 11.73 -18.68
CA LEU A 41 -6.97 10.33 -18.27
C LEU A 41 -6.97 10.19 -16.74
N ARG A 42 -6.39 11.15 -16.02
CA ARG A 42 -6.42 11.18 -14.55
C ARG A 42 -7.85 11.23 -14.03
N LYS A 43 -8.66 12.19 -14.50
CA LYS A 43 -10.08 12.31 -14.11
C LYS A 43 -10.87 11.05 -14.45
N LYS A 44 -10.62 10.46 -15.62
CA LYS A 44 -11.26 9.21 -16.04
C LYS A 44 -10.85 8.02 -15.16
N GLY A 45 -9.59 7.95 -14.74
CA GLY A 45 -9.08 6.95 -13.80
C GLY A 45 -9.82 6.99 -12.46
N LEU A 46 -9.98 8.20 -11.89
CA LEU A 46 -10.77 8.43 -10.66
C LEU A 46 -12.21 7.94 -10.82
N ALA A 47 -12.87 8.27 -11.93
CA ALA A 47 -14.22 7.82 -12.21
C ALA A 47 -14.33 6.29 -12.35
N LYS A 48 -13.35 5.64 -13.01
CA LYS A 48 -13.29 4.18 -13.10
C LYS A 48 -13.08 3.52 -11.74
N ALA A 49 -12.22 4.09 -10.90
CA ALA A 49 -11.98 3.62 -9.54
C ALA A 49 -13.26 3.69 -8.70
N ALA A 50 -13.96 4.84 -8.72
CA ALA A 50 -15.25 5.00 -8.06
C ALA A 50 -16.27 3.94 -8.52
N LYS A 51 -16.38 3.68 -9.84
CA LYS A 51 -17.28 2.66 -10.39
C LYS A 51 -16.93 1.23 -9.98
N LYS A 52 -15.65 0.95 -9.72
CA LYS A 52 -15.16 -0.39 -9.33
C LYS A 52 -15.11 -0.59 -7.81
N SER A 53 -15.16 0.46 -7.01
CA SER A 53 -15.06 0.43 -5.55
C SER A 53 -16.05 -0.53 -4.86
N GLY A 54 -17.25 -0.72 -5.44
CA GLY A 54 -18.26 -1.66 -4.93
C GLY A 54 -17.98 -3.14 -5.20
N ARG A 55 -16.92 -3.47 -5.95
CA ARG A 55 -16.53 -4.86 -6.22
C ARG A 55 -15.70 -5.41 -5.07
N THR A 56 -15.85 -6.70 -4.78
CA THR A 56 -15.11 -7.34 -3.69
C THR A 56 -13.63 -7.45 -4.05
N ALA A 57 -12.77 -6.82 -3.25
CA ALA A 57 -11.31 -6.95 -3.33
C ALA A 57 -10.82 -7.73 -2.09
N ALA A 58 -10.78 -9.05 -2.21
CA ALA A 58 -10.42 -9.97 -1.11
C ALA A 58 -8.99 -10.52 -1.20
N GLU A 59 -8.32 -10.33 -2.35
CA GLU A 59 -6.93 -10.68 -2.54
C GLU A 59 -6.02 -9.48 -2.27
N GLY A 60 -4.71 -9.63 -2.47
CA GLY A 60 -3.72 -8.56 -2.27
C GLY A 60 -2.55 -8.97 -1.39
N LEU A 61 -1.93 -7.97 -0.76
CA LEU A 61 -0.72 -8.09 0.05
C LEU A 61 -0.84 -7.30 1.35
N VAL A 62 -0.23 -7.86 2.40
CA VAL A 62 0.15 -7.11 3.59
C VAL A 62 1.60 -6.67 3.40
N VAL A 63 1.82 -5.37 3.54
CA VAL A 63 3.13 -4.72 3.41
C VAL A 63 3.57 -4.15 4.74
N VAL A 64 4.86 -4.25 5.05
CA VAL A 64 5.45 -3.73 6.28
C VAL A 64 6.62 -2.80 5.95
N SER A 65 6.79 -1.77 6.76
CA SER A 65 7.97 -0.93 6.73
C SER A 65 8.36 -0.52 8.15
N THR A 66 9.66 -0.39 8.40
CA THR A 66 10.21 -0.01 9.69
C THR A 66 11.27 1.06 9.49
N ALA A 67 11.31 2.04 10.39
CA ALA A 67 12.34 3.08 10.43
C ALA A 67 12.85 3.26 11.86
N GLU A 68 14.09 3.70 11.95
CA GLU A 68 14.69 4.17 13.19
C GLU A 68 15.22 5.60 12.95
N ASP A 69 14.91 6.50 13.87
CA ASP A 69 15.40 7.87 13.88
C ASP A 69 15.77 8.31 15.30
N GLY A 70 16.14 9.58 15.47
CA GLY A 70 16.50 10.14 16.79
C GLY A 70 15.37 10.10 17.83
N GLY A 71 14.13 9.83 17.44
CA GLY A 71 12.96 9.66 18.30
C GLY A 71 12.64 8.22 18.68
N GLY A 72 13.38 7.23 18.15
CA GLY A 72 13.22 5.82 18.47
C GLY A 72 12.98 4.96 17.22
N ALA A 73 12.28 3.83 17.40
CA ALA A 73 11.97 2.90 16.32
C ALA A 73 10.46 2.87 16.07
N ARG A 74 10.08 2.82 14.79
CA ARG A 74 8.68 2.76 14.34
C ARG A 74 8.50 1.71 13.25
N GLY A 75 7.36 1.05 13.25
CA GLY A 75 6.90 0.19 12.16
C GLY A 75 5.46 0.46 11.79
N VAL A 76 5.14 0.24 10.52
CA VAL A 76 3.79 0.29 9.96
C VAL A 76 3.51 -0.99 9.19
N VAL A 77 2.28 -1.48 9.29
CA VAL A 77 1.75 -2.60 8.51
C VAL A 77 0.49 -2.13 7.82
N VAL A 78 0.38 -2.38 6.52
CA VAL A 78 -0.75 -1.93 5.69
C VAL A 78 -1.25 -3.11 4.85
N GLU A 79 -2.56 -3.32 4.84
CA GLU A 79 -3.22 -4.25 3.93
C GLU A 79 -3.69 -3.50 2.67
N VAL A 80 -3.18 -3.92 1.51
CA VAL A 80 -3.56 -3.39 0.19
C VAL A 80 -4.20 -4.52 -0.60
N ASN A 81 -5.47 -4.34 -0.98
CA ASN A 81 -6.25 -5.37 -1.65
C ASN A 81 -6.36 -5.19 -3.15
N SER A 82 -6.64 -6.30 -3.84
CA SER A 82 -7.02 -6.43 -5.25
C SER A 82 -8.22 -7.39 -5.41
N GLU A 83 -8.87 -7.40 -6.57
CA GLU A 83 -9.93 -8.38 -6.87
C GLU A 83 -9.36 -9.79 -7.03
N THR A 84 -8.22 -9.93 -7.71
CA THR A 84 -7.60 -11.24 -8.00
C THR A 84 -6.19 -11.39 -7.42
N ASP A 85 -5.74 -12.64 -7.29
CA ASP A 85 -4.38 -12.97 -6.83
C ASP A 85 -3.33 -12.75 -7.93
N PHE A 86 -3.72 -12.77 -9.20
CA PHE A 86 -2.87 -12.41 -10.33
C PHE A 86 -2.37 -10.97 -10.22
N VAL A 87 -3.23 -10.03 -9.82
CA VAL A 87 -2.81 -8.65 -9.56
C VAL A 87 -1.89 -8.56 -8.35
N ALA A 88 -2.16 -9.29 -7.28
CA ALA A 88 -1.27 -9.31 -6.10
C ALA A 88 0.15 -9.81 -6.42
N ARG A 89 0.30 -10.66 -7.44
CA ARG A 89 1.60 -11.18 -7.91
C ARG A 89 2.27 -10.28 -8.96
N ASN A 90 1.59 -9.24 -9.45
CA ASN A 90 2.13 -8.33 -10.44
C ASN A 90 3.15 -7.36 -9.79
N GLU A 91 4.32 -7.21 -10.42
CA GLU A 91 5.41 -6.36 -9.92
C GLU A 91 4.99 -4.89 -9.74
N THR A 92 4.11 -4.38 -10.60
CA THR A 92 3.62 -3.00 -10.52
C THR A 92 2.73 -2.80 -9.30
N PHE A 93 1.87 -3.77 -8.98
CA PHE A 93 1.08 -3.76 -7.75
C PHE A 93 1.96 -3.89 -6.50
N GLN A 94 2.94 -4.80 -6.53
CA GLN A 94 3.87 -5.02 -5.42
C GLN A 94 4.69 -3.76 -5.11
N LYS A 95 5.21 -3.10 -6.14
CA LYS A 95 5.92 -1.83 -5.99
C LYS A 95 5.02 -0.74 -5.42
N MET A 96 3.78 -0.65 -5.89
CA MET A 96 2.79 0.27 -5.34
C MET A 96 2.52 0.01 -3.86
N ALA A 97 2.22 -1.23 -3.49
CA ALA A 97 1.95 -1.60 -2.12
C ALA A 97 3.17 -1.32 -1.21
N GLY A 98 4.39 -1.68 -1.62
CA GLY A 98 5.60 -1.39 -0.88
C GLY A 98 5.82 0.11 -0.64
N ASN A 99 5.62 0.94 -1.68
CA ASN A 99 5.72 2.38 -1.55
C ASN A 99 4.63 2.99 -0.64
N ILE A 100 3.44 2.39 -0.56
CA ILE A 100 2.41 2.80 0.41
C ILE A 100 2.89 2.56 1.84
N ALA A 101 3.58 1.44 2.11
CA ALA A 101 4.16 1.20 3.44
C ALA A 101 5.26 2.21 3.78
N VAL A 102 6.07 2.62 2.80
CA VAL A 102 7.08 3.68 2.98
C VAL A 102 6.42 5.03 3.27
N ALA A 103 5.39 5.41 2.50
CA ALA A 103 4.63 6.63 2.75
C ALA A 103 4.02 6.64 4.17
N ALA A 104 3.47 5.49 4.59
CA ALA A 104 2.81 5.33 5.87
C ALA A 104 3.73 5.61 7.07
N LEU A 105 5.04 5.37 6.97
CA LEU A 105 5.99 5.70 8.04
C LEU A 105 6.00 7.20 8.39
N GLY A 106 5.76 8.07 7.40
CA GLY A 106 5.70 9.52 7.59
C GLY A 106 4.36 10.05 8.11
N THR A 107 3.42 9.17 8.46
CA THR A 107 2.05 9.54 8.87
C THR A 107 1.77 9.20 10.34
N ASP A 108 0.55 9.41 10.82
CA ASP A 108 0.13 8.89 12.13
C ASP A 108 -0.24 7.38 12.11
N GLY A 109 -0.19 6.74 10.93
CA GLY A 109 -0.52 5.32 10.74
C GLY A 109 -2.01 5.04 10.54
N SER A 110 -2.89 6.05 10.65
CA SER A 110 -4.31 5.94 10.31
C SER A 110 -4.52 5.79 8.81
N ILE A 111 -5.62 5.17 8.40
CA ILE A 111 -5.90 4.96 6.97
C ILE A 111 -6.07 6.29 6.23
N ASP A 112 -6.74 7.26 6.84
CA ASP A 112 -7.02 8.54 6.18
C ASP A 112 -5.72 9.33 5.94
N SER A 113 -4.79 9.33 6.91
CA SER A 113 -3.49 9.98 6.73
C SER A 113 -2.63 9.28 5.70
N ILE A 114 -2.64 7.94 5.66
CA ILE A 114 -1.92 7.13 4.66
C ILE A 114 -2.46 7.41 3.25
N ARG A 115 -3.78 7.44 3.08
CA ARG A 115 -4.43 7.72 1.79
C ARG A 115 -4.11 9.11 1.25
N GLY A 116 -4.05 10.10 2.14
CA GLY A 116 -3.70 11.48 1.81
C GLY A 116 -2.19 11.74 1.68
N ALA A 117 -1.33 10.81 2.09
CA ALA A 117 0.12 10.99 2.03
C ALA A 117 0.62 11.05 0.59
N GLN A 118 1.71 11.80 0.38
CA GLN A 118 2.40 11.82 -0.91
C GLN A 118 2.97 10.44 -1.22
N TYR A 119 2.70 9.95 -2.44
CA TYR A 119 3.25 8.70 -2.91
C TYR A 119 4.73 8.88 -3.29
N PRO A 120 5.66 8.05 -2.79
CA PRO A 120 7.09 8.21 -3.03
C PRO A 120 7.46 8.35 -4.50
N GLY A 121 8.19 9.42 -4.83
CA GLY A 121 8.62 9.72 -6.20
C GLY A 121 7.51 10.22 -7.12
N SER A 122 6.41 10.74 -6.57
CA SER A 122 5.30 11.32 -7.33
C SER A 122 4.72 12.55 -6.63
N ASP A 123 4.11 13.45 -7.40
CA ASP A 123 3.30 14.57 -6.87
C ASP A 123 1.88 14.13 -6.47
N LYS A 124 1.54 12.86 -6.72
CA LYS A 124 0.23 12.28 -6.40
C LYS A 124 0.18 11.80 -4.96
N THR A 125 -1.01 11.82 -4.39
CA THR A 125 -1.32 11.10 -3.15
C THR A 125 -1.34 9.58 -3.35
N VAL A 126 -1.36 8.83 -2.25
CA VAL A 126 -1.60 7.37 -2.27
C VAL A 126 -2.94 7.04 -2.95
N ASP A 127 -4.03 7.74 -2.62
CA ASP A 127 -5.34 7.47 -3.22
C ASP A 127 -5.38 7.77 -4.72
N GLU A 128 -4.77 8.86 -5.18
CA GLU A 128 -4.66 9.16 -6.61
C GLU A 128 -3.84 8.12 -7.35
N THR A 129 -2.79 7.60 -6.72
CA THR A 129 -1.96 6.55 -7.29
C THR A 129 -2.72 5.23 -7.40
N VAL A 130 -3.45 4.83 -6.34
CA VAL A 130 -4.30 3.63 -6.35
C VAL A 130 -5.40 3.78 -7.41
N ALA A 131 -6.06 4.92 -7.52
CA ALA A 131 -7.08 5.15 -8.53
C ALA A 131 -6.52 5.11 -9.96
N GLY A 132 -5.31 5.64 -10.18
CA GLY A 132 -4.57 5.49 -11.43
C GLY A 132 -4.31 4.02 -11.77
N MET A 133 -3.88 3.24 -10.77
CA MET A 133 -3.64 1.79 -10.91
C MET A 133 -4.92 1.03 -11.28
N VAL A 134 -6.05 1.35 -10.65
CA VAL A 134 -7.36 0.80 -11.01
C VAL A 134 -7.73 1.13 -12.46
N GLY A 135 -7.39 2.33 -12.93
CA GLY A 135 -7.58 2.74 -14.32
C GLY A 135 -6.74 1.96 -15.32
N GLN A 136 -5.50 1.62 -14.96
CA GLN A 136 -4.53 0.90 -15.78
C GLN A 136 -4.78 -0.61 -15.80
N ILE A 137 -4.94 -1.23 -14.63
CA ILE A 137 -5.11 -2.69 -14.48
C ILE A 137 -6.56 -3.10 -14.70
N GLY A 138 -7.51 -2.24 -14.33
CA GLY A 138 -8.93 -2.53 -14.51
C GLY A 138 -9.51 -3.45 -13.43
N GLU A 139 -8.91 -3.54 -12.26
CA GLU A 139 -9.47 -4.20 -11.06
C GLU A 139 -9.64 -3.18 -9.93
N ASN A 140 -10.63 -3.40 -9.06
CA ASN A 140 -10.75 -2.68 -7.80
C ASN A 140 -9.52 -2.94 -6.92
N MET A 141 -9.02 -1.87 -6.31
CA MET A 141 -7.91 -1.91 -5.37
C MET A 141 -8.19 -0.95 -4.24
N ALA A 142 -7.76 -1.29 -3.04
CA ALA A 142 -8.00 -0.46 -1.87
C ALA A 142 -6.87 -0.59 -0.85
N VAL A 143 -6.50 0.54 -0.24
CA VAL A 143 -5.80 0.54 1.05
C VAL A 143 -6.87 0.30 2.11
N ARG A 144 -6.90 -0.91 2.69
CA ARG A 144 -8.04 -1.39 3.50
C ARG A 144 -7.90 -1.07 4.97
N ARG A 145 -6.75 -1.38 5.55
CA ARG A 145 -6.48 -1.18 6.98
C ARG A 145 -4.98 -1.12 7.23
N SER A 146 -4.63 -0.49 8.34
CA SER A 146 -3.26 -0.32 8.78
C SER A 146 -3.17 -0.44 10.29
N ALA A 147 -1.96 -0.69 10.77
CA ALA A 147 -1.59 -0.53 12.16
C ALA A 147 -0.14 -0.03 12.23
N SER A 148 0.21 0.60 13.34
CA SER A 148 1.58 1.04 13.59
C SER A 148 1.99 0.78 15.03
N VAL A 149 3.29 0.54 15.22
CA VAL A 149 3.91 0.37 16.54
C VAL A 149 5.14 1.24 16.62
N SER A 150 5.35 1.91 17.74
CA SER A 150 6.54 2.72 18.00
C SER A 150 7.07 2.51 19.41
N VAL A 151 8.39 2.56 19.56
CA VAL A 151 9.08 2.54 20.86
C VAL A 151 10.11 3.67 20.90
N THR A 152 10.16 4.40 22.01
CA THR A 152 11.09 5.52 22.19
C THR A 152 12.53 5.08 22.46
N GLU A 153 12.72 3.84 22.93
CA GLU A 153 14.02 3.24 23.22
C GLU A 153 13.92 1.73 22.99
N GLY A 154 14.68 1.18 22.05
CA GLY A 154 14.63 -0.22 21.66
C GLY A 154 14.46 -0.40 20.16
N VAL A 155 13.66 -1.39 19.73
CA VAL A 155 13.51 -1.75 18.31
C VAL A 155 12.06 -2.10 17.96
N VAL A 156 11.70 -1.94 16.69
CA VAL A 156 10.48 -2.54 16.10
C VAL A 156 10.92 -3.61 15.11
N ALA A 157 10.62 -4.86 15.41
CA ALA A 157 10.87 -5.99 14.52
C ALA A 157 9.63 -6.28 13.66
N ALA A 158 9.85 -6.58 12.38
CA ALA A 158 8.79 -7.00 11.46
C ALA A 158 9.00 -8.45 11.01
N TYR A 159 7.90 -9.18 10.82
CA TYR A 159 7.90 -10.48 10.18
C TYR A 159 6.79 -10.55 9.14
N VAL A 160 7.11 -11.09 7.97
CA VAL A 160 6.17 -11.34 6.88
C VAL A 160 6.14 -12.82 6.57
N HIS A 161 4.97 -13.43 6.67
CA HIS A 161 4.74 -14.83 6.31
C HIS A 161 4.23 -14.95 4.87
N ASN A 162 4.64 -16.02 4.18
CA ASN A 162 4.39 -16.23 2.74
C ASN A 162 4.78 -15.00 1.92
N GLN A 163 6.04 -14.62 2.10
CA GLN A 163 6.62 -13.43 1.51
C GLN A 163 6.68 -13.58 -0.01
N THR A 164 6.09 -12.61 -0.71
CA THR A 164 6.08 -12.55 -2.19
C THR A 164 7.24 -11.69 -2.70
N VAL A 165 7.51 -10.56 -2.02
CA VAL A 165 8.68 -9.70 -2.21
C VAL A 165 9.16 -9.16 -0.87
N GLU A 166 10.31 -8.47 -0.85
CA GLU A 166 10.82 -7.85 0.38
C GLU A 166 9.74 -6.99 1.06
N GLY A 167 9.46 -7.28 2.34
CA GLY A 167 8.46 -6.53 3.11
C GLY A 167 6.99 -6.76 2.72
N ALA A 168 6.66 -7.69 1.82
CA ALA A 168 5.28 -7.92 1.38
C ALA A 168 4.90 -9.41 1.32
N GLY A 169 3.72 -9.79 1.82
CA GLY A 169 3.25 -11.17 1.83
C GLY A 169 1.79 -11.30 2.27
N LYS A 170 1.40 -12.51 2.71
CA LYS A 170 0.00 -12.76 3.13
C LYS A 170 -0.29 -12.37 4.57
N ILE A 171 0.72 -12.39 5.45
CA ILE A 171 0.60 -12.00 6.86
C ILE A 171 1.77 -11.09 7.21
N GLY A 172 1.51 -9.94 7.81
CA GLY A 172 2.52 -9.03 8.34
C GLY A 172 2.31 -8.83 9.84
N VAL A 173 3.39 -8.87 10.60
CA VAL A 173 3.40 -8.68 12.05
C VAL A 173 4.48 -7.67 12.43
N LEU A 174 4.15 -6.79 13.37
CA LEU A 174 5.08 -5.88 14.03
C LEU A 174 5.16 -6.22 15.51
N VAL A 175 6.38 -6.19 16.06
CA VAL A 175 6.65 -6.33 17.49
C VAL A 175 7.57 -5.19 17.92
N GLY A 176 7.06 -4.31 18.77
CA GLY A 176 7.87 -3.27 19.43
C GLY A 176 8.45 -3.81 20.74
N LEU A 177 9.77 -3.76 20.89
CA LEU A 177 10.46 -4.10 22.13
C LEU A 177 11.12 -2.85 22.70
N LYS A 178 10.61 -2.40 23.85
CA LYS A 178 11.21 -1.28 24.59
C LYS A 178 12.32 -1.79 25.51
N SER A 179 13.56 -1.43 25.25
CA SER A 179 14.72 -1.84 26.05
C SER A 179 15.98 -1.06 25.70
N PRO A 180 16.84 -0.72 26.68
CA PRO A 180 18.16 -0.13 26.44
C PRO A 180 19.21 -1.14 25.96
N GLY A 181 18.82 -2.41 25.80
CA GLY A 181 19.72 -3.50 25.42
C GLY A 181 20.26 -3.41 24.00
N ASP A 182 21.15 -4.36 23.67
CA ASP A 182 21.73 -4.48 22.34
C ASP A 182 20.66 -4.64 21.26
N LYS A 183 20.61 -3.70 20.31
CA LYS A 183 19.58 -3.65 19.26
C LYS A 183 19.58 -4.88 18.35
N SER A 184 20.74 -5.44 18.05
CA SER A 184 20.85 -6.63 17.20
C SER A 184 20.23 -7.86 17.89
N LYS A 185 20.48 -8.02 19.20
CA LYS A 185 19.84 -9.06 20.02
C LYS A 185 18.35 -8.83 20.16
N LEU A 186 17.92 -7.59 20.37
CA LEU A 186 16.49 -7.24 20.44
C LEU A 186 15.78 -7.54 19.12
N LEU A 187 16.38 -7.21 17.96
CA LEU A 187 15.80 -7.54 16.65
C LEU A 187 15.68 -9.04 16.44
N ALA A 188 16.69 -9.83 16.85
CA ALA A 188 16.65 -11.28 16.75
C ALA A 188 15.49 -11.88 17.55
N VAL A 189 15.33 -11.48 18.81
CA VAL A 189 14.21 -11.92 19.67
C VAL A 189 12.88 -11.40 19.15
N GLY A 190 12.81 -10.12 18.76
CA GLY A 190 11.60 -9.49 18.21
C GLY A 190 11.10 -10.20 16.96
N LYS A 191 12.00 -10.64 16.08
CA LYS A 191 11.65 -11.44 14.90
C LYS A 191 11.06 -12.80 15.29
N GLN A 192 11.63 -13.49 16.28
CA GLN A 192 11.10 -14.76 16.77
C GLN A 192 9.70 -14.60 17.39
N LEU A 193 9.49 -13.52 18.16
CA LEU A 193 8.17 -13.17 18.69
C LEU A 193 7.17 -12.87 17.58
N ALA A 194 7.57 -12.10 16.56
CA ALA A 194 6.71 -11.79 15.43
C ALA A 194 6.32 -13.04 14.63
N MET A 195 7.22 -14.00 14.48
CA MET A 195 6.93 -15.33 13.91
C MET A 195 5.93 -16.11 14.76
N HIS A 196 6.10 -16.11 16.08
CA HIS A 196 5.16 -16.75 16.99
C HIS A 196 3.76 -16.13 16.90
N VAL A 197 3.65 -14.80 16.89
CA VAL A 197 2.38 -14.08 16.75
C VAL A 197 1.70 -14.41 15.41
N ALA A 198 2.45 -14.49 14.31
CA ALA A 198 1.91 -14.86 13.01
C ALA A 198 1.27 -16.27 13.01
N ALA A 199 1.86 -17.21 13.75
CA ALA A 199 1.39 -18.59 13.83
C ALA A 199 0.29 -18.79 14.87
N ALA A 200 0.49 -18.32 16.09
CA ALA A 200 -0.38 -18.57 17.24
C ALA A 200 -1.57 -17.61 17.33
N ARG A 201 -1.49 -16.44 16.67
CA ARG A 201 -2.52 -15.40 16.66
C ARG A 201 -3.06 -15.09 18.06
N PRO A 202 -2.18 -14.77 19.04
CA PRO A 202 -2.61 -14.47 20.40
C PRO A 202 -3.56 -13.27 20.39
N LEU A 203 -4.57 -13.33 21.26
CA LEU A 203 -5.57 -12.26 21.36
C LEU A 203 -5.04 -11.04 22.13
N SER A 204 -4.06 -11.23 23.00
CA SER A 204 -3.47 -10.17 23.83
C SER A 204 -2.00 -10.43 24.11
N GLY A 205 -1.27 -9.38 24.47
CA GLY A 205 0.14 -9.46 24.91
C GLY A 205 0.28 -9.92 26.36
N THR A 206 -0.73 -9.66 27.19
CA THR A 206 -0.80 -10.10 28.58
C THR A 206 -2.20 -10.63 28.91
N ILE A 207 -2.33 -11.36 30.00
CA ILE A 207 -3.64 -11.83 30.49
C ILE A 207 -4.54 -10.65 30.85
N ALA A 208 -3.98 -9.58 31.42
CA ALA A 208 -4.73 -8.40 31.84
C ALA A 208 -5.31 -7.60 30.65
N ASP A 209 -4.67 -7.67 29.49
CA ASP A 209 -5.13 -6.98 28.27
C ASP A 209 -6.13 -7.81 27.45
N LEU A 210 -6.51 -9.01 27.93
CA LEU A 210 -7.50 -9.84 27.26
C LEU A 210 -8.89 -9.23 27.43
N ASP A 211 -9.62 -9.07 26.32
CA ASP A 211 -10.98 -8.56 26.34
C ASP A 211 -11.88 -9.45 27.22
N ALA A 212 -12.44 -8.87 28.29
CA ALA A 212 -13.29 -9.58 29.24
C ALA A 212 -14.51 -10.24 28.57
N SER A 213 -15.05 -9.64 27.50
CA SER A 213 -16.18 -10.20 26.76
C SER A 213 -15.87 -11.55 26.07
N VAL A 214 -14.58 -11.83 25.83
CA VAL A 214 -14.13 -13.13 25.29
C VAL A 214 -14.08 -14.20 26.39
N VAL A 215 -13.87 -13.79 27.65
CA VAL A 215 -13.68 -14.68 28.81
C VAL A 215 -14.99 -14.96 29.54
N ASP A 216 -15.89 -13.98 29.64
CA ASP A 216 -17.11 -14.01 30.47
C ASP A 216 -18.27 -14.87 29.89
N ARG A 217 -17.96 -15.98 29.22
CA ARG A 217 -18.98 -16.91 28.66
C ARG A 217 -19.50 -17.91 29.67
#